data_AF-A0A9P5BWT0-F1
#
_entry.id   AF-A0A9P5BWT0-F1
#
_cell.length_a   1.000
_cell.length_b   1.000
_cell.length_c   1.000
_cell.angle_alpha   90.00
_cell.angle_beta   90.00
_cell.angle_gamma   90.00
#
_symmetry.space_group_name_H-M   'P 1'
#
loop_
_entity.id
_entity.type
_entity.pdbx_description
1 polymer ?
#
loop_
_entity_poly.entity_id
_entity_poly.type
_entity_poly.pdbx_seq_one_letter_code
_entity_poly.pdbx_strand_id
1 'polypeptide(L)'
;MGRFETLNADTQDLVNCLLPALASDFHVQSALEIIPEDIRMRAWDCERRDHIKDQTENDPRNWGVQFLKDLKSIARLNGGNLKEFHDRLRAKVDQHEAKHPWCRLNDIKAIKDDYEHPDRPEPQSESESSSSSIDSYLEELHEPELPKGTKRGRERNHEIYETRLQLPRKQGRLRRAEDGTLYRKEKHTDKRRKVSDSVERSTPGRRVNRAIQSDEDEIKELRTGPVRARPRSTLSATPGALARSDIAEAVSMSKEPLDVQKLQAELEVAEAELKAARLKYQYIQAKEAAERNGAQKVD
;
A
#
# COMPACT_ATOMS: atom_id res chain seq x y z
N MET A 1 -11.99 3.36 3.44
CA MET A 1 -11.40 4.62 3.96
C MET A 1 -11.63 4.67 5.46
N GLY A 2 -10.82 5.42 6.23
CA GLY A 2 -11.13 5.66 7.64
C GLY A 2 -12.28 6.66 7.77
N ARG A 3 -13.12 6.53 8.81
CA ARG A 3 -14.11 7.56 9.16
C ARG A 3 -13.41 8.84 9.60
N PHE A 4 -14.07 9.98 9.45
CA PHE A 4 -13.57 11.28 9.92
C PHE A 4 -13.05 11.23 11.36
N GLU A 5 -13.77 10.57 12.26
CA GLU A 5 -13.42 10.41 13.67
C GLU A 5 -12.07 9.69 13.89
N THR A 6 -11.67 8.82 12.95
CA THR A 6 -10.43 8.05 13.03
C THR A 6 -9.23 8.75 12.37
N LEU A 7 -9.45 9.92 11.74
CA LEU A 7 -8.39 10.71 11.12
C LEU A 7 -7.54 11.46 12.17
N ASN A 8 -6.33 11.85 11.78
CA ASN A 8 -5.48 12.70 12.61
C ASN A 8 -6.13 14.09 12.78
N ALA A 9 -5.88 14.77 13.90
CA ALA A 9 -6.41 16.11 14.18
C ALA A 9 -6.12 17.10 13.04
N ASP A 10 -4.87 17.17 12.56
CA ASP A 10 -4.48 18.04 11.44
C ASP A 10 -5.29 17.78 10.16
N THR A 11 -5.63 16.52 9.90
CA THR A 11 -6.44 16.15 8.74
C THR A 11 -7.92 16.43 8.95
N GLN A 12 -8.42 16.32 10.18
CA GLN A 12 -9.78 16.72 10.54
C GLN A 12 -9.97 18.23 10.35
N ASP A 13 -9.02 19.02 10.83
CA ASP A 13 -9.01 20.48 10.65
C ASP A 13 -8.98 20.86 9.17
N LEU A 14 -8.14 20.19 8.38
CA LEU A 14 -8.10 20.39 6.93
C LEU A 14 -9.46 20.13 6.27
N VAL A 15 -10.14 19.04 6.62
CA VAL A 15 -11.49 18.73 6.10
C VAL A 15 -12.49 19.79 6.54
N ASN A 16 -12.49 20.16 7.82
CA ASN A 16 -13.37 21.19 8.37
C ASN A 16 -13.17 22.55 7.70
N CYS A 17 -11.96 22.89 7.28
CA CYS A 17 -11.67 24.10 6.50
C CYS A 17 -12.06 23.98 5.02
N LEU A 18 -11.94 22.79 4.42
CA LEU A 18 -12.21 22.59 2.99
C LEU A 18 -13.69 22.60 2.67
N LEU A 19 -14.54 21.99 3.50
CA LEU A 19 -15.97 21.87 3.25
C LEU A 19 -16.71 23.22 3.04
N PRO A 20 -16.57 24.22 3.92
CA PRO A 20 -17.21 25.52 3.69
C PRO A 20 -16.61 26.25 2.48
N ALA A 21 -15.31 26.10 2.24
CA ALA A 21 -14.67 26.70 1.07
C ALA A 21 -15.22 26.10 -0.24
N LEU A 22 -15.43 24.78 -0.28
CA LEU A 22 -16.03 24.10 -1.43
C LEU A 22 -17.46 24.53 -1.69
N ALA A 23 -18.27 24.65 -0.64
CA ALA A 23 -19.64 25.14 -0.76
C ALA A 23 -19.66 26.56 -1.36
N SER A 24 -18.74 27.43 -0.91
CA SER A 24 -18.57 28.77 -1.49
C SER A 24 -18.11 28.74 -2.95
N ASP A 25 -17.14 27.90 -3.29
CA ASP A 25 -16.55 27.81 -4.64
C ASP A 25 -17.57 27.33 -5.70
N PHE A 26 -18.54 26.49 -5.31
CA PHE A 26 -19.64 26.04 -6.18
C PHE A 26 -20.92 26.89 -6.06
N HIS A 27 -20.94 27.92 -5.21
CA HIS A 27 -22.10 28.76 -4.92
C HIS A 27 -23.31 27.98 -4.35
N VAL A 28 -23.03 27.06 -3.43
CA VAL A 28 -24.02 26.16 -2.81
C VAL A 28 -24.05 26.34 -1.30
N GLN A 29 -25.20 26.08 -0.65
CA GLN A 29 -25.33 26.25 0.80
C GLN A 29 -24.60 25.15 1.58
N SER A 30 -24.70 23.91 1.09
CA SER A 30 -24.10 22.74 1.71
C SER A 30 -23.18 22.01 0.73
N ALA A 31 -22.04 21.53 1.21
CA ALA A 31 -21.15 20.68 0.42
C ALA A 31 -21.84 19.39 -0.06
N LEU A 32 -22.92 18.97 0.60
CA LEU A 32 -23.70 17.79 0.23
C LEU A 32 -24.43 17.93 -1.11
N GLU A 33 -24.81 19.15 -1.49
CA GLU A 33 -25.49 19.45 -2.74
C GLU A 33 -24.53 19.44 -3.95
N ILE A 34 -23.21 19.45 -3.72
CA ILE A 34 -22.20 19.35 -4.78
C ILE A 34 -22.34 18.02 -5.53
N ILE A 35 -22.66 16.93 -4.82
CA ILE A 35 -22.83 15.59 -5.41
C ILE A 35 -24.28 15.13 -5.22
N PRO A 36 -25.02 14.93 -6.32
CA PRO A 36 -26.38 14.40 -6.29
C PRO A 36 -26.47 13.06 -5.56
N GLU A 37 -27.57 12.82 -4.85
CA GLU A 37 -27.76 11.63 -4.01
C GLU A 37 -27.76 10.32 -4.81
N ASP A 38 -28.27 10.35 -6.03
CA ASP A 38 -28.35 9.23 -6.98
C ASP A 38 -26.97 8.64 -7.30
N ILE A 39 -25.98 9.50 -7.52
CA ILE A 39 -24.62 9.13 -7.92
C ILE A 39 -23.60 9.25 -6.79
N ARG A 40 -24.05 9.54 -5.56
CA ARG A 40 -23.15 9.75 -4.42
C ARG A 40 -22.42 8.47 -4.04
N MET A 41 -21.17 8.63 -3.59
CA MET A 41 -20.41 7.53 -3.00
C MET A 41 -21.20 6.83 -1.89
N ARG A 42 -21.08 5.51 -1.84
CA ARG A 42 -21.72 4.67 -0.82
C ARG A 42 -20.95 4.71 0.49
N ALA A 43 -21.68 4.54 1.59
CA ALA A 43 -21.10 4.48 2.92
C ALA A 43 -20.08 3.33 3.01
N TRP A 44 -18.91 3.60 3.60
CA TRP A 44 -17.88 2.60 3.80
C TRP A 44 -18.05 1.91 5.16
N ASP A 45 -18.26 0.59 5.14
CA ASP A 45 -18.28 -0.22 6.36
C ASP A 45 -16.83 -0.48 6.82
N CYS A 46 -16.45 0.09 7.95
CA CYS A 46 -15.13 -0.13 8.54
C CYS A 46 -14.94 -1.55 9.08
N GLU A 47 -16.00 -2.22 9.52
CA GLU A 47 -15.94 -3.57 10.11
C GLU A 47 -15.79 -4.61 9.00
N ARG A 48 -16.63 -4.52 7.97
CA ARG A 48 -16.60 -5.45 6.82
C ARG A 48 -15.57 -5.08 5.76
N ARG A 49 -15.06 -3.84 5.79
CA ARG A 49 -14.15 -3.26 4.78
C ARG A 49 -14.73 -3.31 3.36
N ASP A 50 -16.03 -3.03 3.25
CA ASP A 50 -16.74 -2.98 1.96
C ASP A 50 -17.73 -1.80 1.94
N HIS A 51 -18.17 -1.40 0.75
CA HIS A 51 -19.20 -0.38 0.60
C HIS A 51 -20.59 -0.96 0.86
N ILE A 52 -21.39 -0.24 1.64
CA ILE A 52 -22.79 -0.59 1.89
C ILE A 52 -23.61 -0.09 0.70
N LYS A 53 -23.98 -1.00 -0.21
CA LYS A 53 -24.67 -0.67 -1.47
C LYS A 53 -25.98 0.10 -1.27
N ASP A 54 -26.68 -0.17 -0.18
CA ASP A 54 -27.99 0.41 0.08
C ASP A 54 -27.93 1.79 0.77
N GLN A 55 -26.75 2.23 1.22
CA GLN A 55 -26.60 3.48 1.99
C GLN A 55 -25.64 4.46 1.30
N THR A 56 -26.11 5.67 1.02
CA THR A 56 -25.30 6.79 0.53
C THR A 56 -24.54 7.45 1.69
N GLU A 57 -23.33 7.95 1.40
CA GLU A 57 -22.54 8.66 2.41
C GLU A 57 -23.05 10.10 2.56
N ASN A 58 -23.85 10.33 3.59
CA ASN A 58 -24.47 11.64 3.86
C ASN A 58 -23.60 12.60 4.66
N ASP A 59 -22.40 12.21 5.08
CA ASP A 59 -21.45 13.12 5.72
C ASP A 59 -20.32 13.46 4.73
N PRO A 60 -20.21 14.73 4.27
CA PRO A 60 -19.17 15.10 3.32
C PRO A 60 -17.76 15.04 3.93
N ARG A 61 -17.65 14.95 5.26
CA ARG A 61 -16.37 14.74 5.96
C ARG A 61 -15.76 13.37 5.68
N ASN A 62 -16.59 12.39 5.34
CA ASN A 62 -16.17 11.01 5.06
C ASN A 62 -15.83 10.76 3.59
N TRP A 63 -16.02 11.74 2.70
CA TRP A 63 -15.70 11.58 1.27
C TRP A 63 -14.20 11.42 0.98
N GLY A 64 -13.35 11.67 1.98
CA GLY A 64 -11.90 11.50 1.89
C GLY A 64 -11.20 12.77 1.39
N VAL A 65 -10.05 13.07 1.99
CA VAL A 65 -9.32 14.33 1.77
C VAL A 65 -8.90 14.52 0.31
N GLN A 66 -8.46 13.46 -0.36
CA GLN A 66 -8.02 13.54 -1.76
C GLN A 66 -9.18 13.93 -2.69
N PHE A 67 -10.35 13.33 -2.46
CA PHE A 67 -11.56 13.63 -3.20
C PHE A 67 -11.97 15.10 -3.05
N LEU A 68 -11.96 15.62 -1.81
CA LEU A 68 -12.26 17.04 -1.55
C LEU A 68 -11.25 18.00 -2.21
N LYS A 69 -9.97 17.63 -2.26
CA LYS A 69 -8.94 18.43 -2.96
C LYS A 69 -9.14 18.45 -4.47
N ASP A 70 -9.50 17.32 -5.05
CA ASP A 70 -9.77 17.22 -6.49
C ASP A 70 -11.05 17.98 -6.85
N LEU A 71 -12.12 17.89 -6.05
CA LEU A 71 -13.31 18.75 -6.18
C LEU A 71 -12.97 20.23 -6.12
N LYS A 72 -12.08 20.65 -5.21
CA LYS A 72 -11.67 22.05 -5.10
C LYS A 72 -10.91 22.53 -6.33
N SER A 73 -10.13 21.64 -6.94
CA SER A 73 -9.41 21.93 -8.19
C SER A 73 -10.40 22.09 -9.34
N ILE A 74 -11.37 21.18 -9.46
CA ILE A 74 -12.44 21.25 -10.45
C ILE A 74 -13.28 22.53 -10.29
N ALA A 75 -13.67 22.89 -9.05
CA ALA A 75 -14.44 24.10 -8.78
C ALA A 75 -13.75 25.35 -9.32
N ARG A 76 -12.42 25.42 -9.17
CA ARG A 76 -11.59 26.52 -9.69
C ARG A 76 -11.49 26.53 -11.21
N LEU A 77 -11.32 25.36 -11.83
CA LEU A 77 -11.19 25.25 -13.28
C LEU A 77 -12.51 25.50 -14.01
N ASN A 78 -13.62 25.03 -13.44
CA ASN A 78 -14.96 25.15 -14.00
C ASN A 78 -15.71 26.43 -13.55
N GLY A 79 -15.05 27.31 -12.79
CA GLY A 79 -15.64 28.55 -12.30
C GLY A 79 -16.91 28.37 -11.45
N GLY A 80 -17.04 27.24 -10.76
CA GLY A 80 -18.20 26.93 -9.91
C GLY A 80 -19.47 26.50 -10.64
N ASN A 81 -19.42 26.21 -11.95
CA ASN A 81 -20.61 25.79 -12.70
C ASN A 81 -21.09 24.37 -12.34
N LEU A 82 -22.01 24.28 -11.38
CA LEU A 82 -22.48 23.00 -10.84
C LEU A 82 -23.18 22.11 -11.89
N LYS A 83 -23.92 22.72 -12.84
CA LYS A 83 -24.70 21.96 -13.84
C LYS A 83 -23.80 21.20 -14.79
N GLU A 84 -22.80 21.88 -15.36
CA GLU A 84 -21.83 21.26 -16.25
C GLU A 84 -21.03 20.16 -15.54
N PHE A 85 -20.68 20.39 -14.28
CA PHE A 85 -20.03 19.36 -13.46
C PHE A 85 -20.93 18.13 -13.26
N HIS A 86 -22.22 18.32 -12.94
CA HIS A 86 -23.17 17.22 -12.76
C HIS A 86 -23.36 16.42 -14.05
N ASP A 87 -23.48 17.09 -15.19
CA ASP A 87 -23.68 16.42 -16.48
C ASP A 87 -22.47 15.57 -16.85
N ARG A 88 -21.25 16.10 -16.70
CA ARG A 88 -20.01 15.35 -16.92
C ARG A 88 -19.86 14.19 -15.93
N LEU A 89 -20.23 14.39 -14.66
CA LEU A 89 -20.16 13.35 -13.64
C LEU A 89 -21.12 12.21 -13.96
N ARG A 90 -22.36 12.52 -14.35
CA ARG A 90 -23.32 11.50 -14.81
C ARG A 90 -22.82 10.75 -16.03
N ALA A 91 -22.29 11.45 -17.03
CA ALA A 91 -21.74 10.82 -18.22
C ALA A 91 -20.61 9.81 -17.89
N LYS A 92 -19.75 10.10 -16.90
CA LYS A 92 -18.71 9.15 -16.46
C LYS A 92 -19.29 8.00 -15.63
N VAL A 93 -20.31 8.24 -14.80
CA VAL A 93 -20.97 7.19 -14.00
C VAL A 93 -21.80 6.25 -14.89
N ASP A 94 -22.43 6.76 -15.94
CA ASP A 94 -23.20 5.97 -16.90
C ASP A 94 -22.32 5.00 -17.70
N GLN A 95 -21.01 5.27 -17.80
CA GLN A 95 -20.02 4.36 -18.40
C GLN A 95 -19.68 3.17 -17.48
N HIS A 96 -20.08 3.20 -16.20
CA HIS A 96 -19.77 2.12 -15.28
C HIS A 96 -20.70 0.93 -15.51
N GLU A 97 -20.23 -0.26 -15.10
CA GLU A 97 -21.10 -1.43 -14.98
C GLU A 97 -22.33 -1.09 -14.13
N ALA A 98 -23.50 -1.61 -14.49
CA ALA A 98 -24.76 -1.46 -13.74
C ALA A 98 -24.65 -1.85 -12.25
N LYS A 99 -23.59 -2.57 -11.88
CA LYS A 99 -23.25 -2.95 -10.51
C LYS A 99 -22.81 -1.78 -9.63
N HIS A 100 -22.34 -0.68 -10.23
CA HIS A 100 -21.73 0.46 -9.52
C HIS A 100 -22.28 1.81 -10.00
N PRO A 101 -23.56 2.14 -9.69
CA PRO A 101 -24.19 3.40 -10.11
C PRO A 101 -23.73 4.63 -9.27
N TRP A 102 -22.53 4.61 -8.71
CA TRP A 102 -22.02 5.68 -7.84
C TRP A 102 -20.65 6.16 -8.29
N CYS A 103 -20.38 7.45 -8.04
CA CYS A 103 -19.11 8.06 -8.40
C CYS A 103 -17.95 7.42 -7.64
N ARG A 104 -16.83 7.26 -8.32
CA ARG A 104 -15.55 6.78 -7.79
C ARG A 104 -14.57 7.94 -7.75
N LEU A 105 -13.52 7.80 -6.94
CA LEU A 105 -12.40 8.74 -6.93
C LEU A 105 -11.77 8.88 -8.33
N ASN A 106 -11.76 7.81 -9.13
CA ASN A 106 -11.20 7.83 -10.48
C ASN A 106 -12.00 8.72 -11.43
N ASP A 107 -13.33 8.80 -11.28
CA ASP A 107 -14.15 9.64 -12.16
C ASP A 107 -13.88 11.12 -11.92
N ILE A 108 -13.79 11.51 -10.64
CA ILE A 108 -13.41 12.88 -10.26
C ILE A 108 -12.01 13.22 -10.77
N LYS A 109 -11.06 12.28 -10.70
CA LYS A 109 -9.72 12.47 -11.26
C LYS A 109 -9.74 12.62 -12.78
N ALA A 110 -10.53 11.81 -13.48
CA ALA A 110 -10.67 11.91 -14.93
C ALA A 110 -11.27 13.26 -15.32
N ILE A 111 -12.37 13.68 -14.67
CA ILE A 111 -12.98 14.99 -14.91
C ILE A 111 -11.99 16.12 -14.64
N LYS A 112 -11.19 16.01 -13.56
CA LYS A 112 -10.13 16.97 -13.27
C LYS A 112 -9.09 17.01 -14.39
N ASP A 113 -8.61 15.86 -14.87
CA ASP A 113 -7.66 15.77 -15.98
C ASP A 113 -8.23 16.41 -17.26
N ASP A 114 -9.52 16.15 -17.54
CA ASP A 114 -10.26 16.72 -18.69
C ASP A 114 -10.33 18.27 -18.61
N TYR A 115 -10.38 18.84 -17.40
CA TYR A 115 -10.33 20.30 -17.19
C TYR A 115 -8.91 20.87 -17.17
N GLU A 116 -7.91 20.13 -16.71
CA GLU A 116 -6.51 20.57 -16.69
C GLU A 116 -5.88 20.51 -18.09
N HIS A 117 -6.35 19.61 -18.94
CA HIS A 117 -5.81 19.33 -20.27
C HIS A 117 -6.90 19.25 -21.36
N PRO A 118 -7.56 20.38 -21.70
CA PRO A 118 -8.64 20.39 -22.69
C PRO A 118 -8.18 19.99 -24.10
N ASP A 119 -6.89 20.19 -24.43
CA ASP A 119 -6.31 19.84 -25.73
C ASP A 119 -5.86 18.38 -25.83
N ARG A 120 -5.97 17.60 -24.75
CA ARG A 120 -5.61 16.19 -24.78
C ARG A 120 -6.67 15.44 -25.60
N PRO A 121 -6.30 14.72 -26.67
CA PRO A 121 -7.26 13.90 -27.38
C PRO A 121 -7.86 12.91 -26.38
N GLU A 122 -9.21 12.83 -26.34
CA GLU A 122 -9.89 11.89 -25.48
C GLU A 122 -9.28 10.50 -25.72
N PRO A 123 -8.79 9.81 -24.65
CA PRO A 123 -8.31 8.46 -24.82
C PRO A 123 -9.46 7.68 -25.44
N GLN A 124 -9.25 7.17 -26.65
CA GLN A 124 -10.25 6.37 -27.34
C GLN A 124 -10.72 5.34 -26.33
N SER A 125 -11.97 5.46 -25.88
CA SER A 125 -12.57 4.45 -25.02
C SER A 125 -12.32 3.15 -25.75
N GLU A 126 -11.56 2.24 -25.15
CA GLU A 126 -11.40 0.88 -25.61
C GLU A 126 -12.77 0.21 -25.52
N SER A 127 -13.67 0.63 -26.41
CA SER A 127 -14.86 -0.09 -26.75
C SER A 127 -14.36 -1.46 -27.14
N GLU A 128 -14.96 -2.48 -26.53
CA GLU A 128 -14.81 -3.88 -26.84
C GLU A 128 -15.20 -4.11 -28.31
N SER A 129 -14.33 -3.64 -29.22
CA SER A 129 -14.47 -3.80 -30.65
C SER A 129 -13.92 -5.20 -30.91
N SER A 130 -14.84 -6.16 -30.86
CA SER A 130 -14.76 -7.36 -31.69
C SER A 130 -14.74 -6.92 -33.16
N SER A 131 -13.61 -6.41 -33.63
CA SER A 131 -13.34 -6.21 -35.04
C SER A 131 -12.34 -7.28 -35.48
N SER A 132 -12.93 -8.34 -36.03
CA SER A 132 -12.29 -9.25 -36.96
C SER A 132 -11.56 -8.43 -38.05
N SER A 133 -10.24 -8.31 -37.93
CA SER A 133 -9.39 -7.87 -39.04
C SER A 133 -8.16 -8.76 -39.09
N ILE A 134 -8.23 -9.72 -40.00
CA ILE A 134 -7.15 -10.57 -40.49
C ILE A 134 -6.18 -9.66 -41.24
N ASP A 135 -5.25 -8.99 -40.54
CA ASP A 135 -4.03 -8.45 -41.16
C ASP A 135 -2.94 -8.01 -40.16
N SER A 136 -2.45 -8.93 -39.32
CA SER A 136 -1.23 -8.69 -38.53
C SER A 136 -0.42 -9.97 -38.41
N TYR A 137 0.30 -10.32 -39.49
CA TYR A 137 1.15 -11.52 -39.58
C TYR A 137 2.66 -11.19 -39.49
N LEU A 138 3.07 -10.00 -39.03
CA LEU A 138 4.49 -9.61 -39.14
C LEU A 138 5.04 -8.68 -38.05
N GLU A 139 4.57 -8.78 -36.80
CA GLU A 139 5.26 -8.14 -35.67
C GLU A 139 5.03 -8.87 -34.33
N GLU A 140 5.45 -10.14 -34.25
CA GLU A 140 5.45 -10.91 -33.00
C GLU A 140 6.79 -10.74 -32.26
N LEU A 141 7.01 -9.56 -31.65
CA LEU A 141 7.87 -9.45 -30.47
C LEU A 141 7.00 -9.76 -29.24
N HIS A 142 6.78 -11.05 -29.02
CA HIS A 142 6.00 -11.55 -27.89
C HIS A 142 6.82 -11.38 -26.60
N GLU A 143 6.46 -10.38 -25.78
CA GLU A 143 6.88 -10.39 -24.37
C GLU A 143 6.18 -11.57 -23.68
N PRO A 144 6.91 -12.46 -22.96
CA PRO A 144 6.30 -13.63 -22.35
C PRO A 144 5.34 -13.23 -21.21
N GLU A 145 4.07 -13.64 -21.34
CA GLU A 145 3.04 -13.51 -20.31
C GLU A 145 3.45 -14.20 -19.00
N LEU A 146 3.63 -13.41 -17.94
CA LEU A 146 3.77 -13.91 -16.58
C LEU A 146 2.44 -14.57 -16.13
N PRO A 147 2.48 -15.76 -15.51
CA PRO A 147 1.28 -16.48 -15.11
C PRO A 147 0.48 -15.73 -14.02
N LYS A 148 -0.84 -15.70 -14.21
CA LYS A 148 -1.82 -15.14 -13.26
C LYS A 148 -1.68 -15.79 -11.88
N GLY A 149 -1.18 -15.03 -10.91
CA GLY A 149 -1.16 -15.45 -9.49
C GLY A 149 -0.16 -14.75 -8.57
N THR A 150 0.74 -13.90 -9.05
CA THR A 150 1.67 -13.16 -8.18
C THR A 150 0.99 -11.95 -7.55
N LYS A 151 0.68 -12.09 -6.26
CA LYS A 151 0.26 -10.99 -5.39
C LYS A 151 1.24 -9.82 -5.53
N ARG A 152 0.76 -8.69 -6.07
CA ARG A 152 1.38 -7.37 -5.92
C ARG A 152 1.41 -7.00 -4.44
N GLY A 153 2.44 -7.45 -3.74
CA GLY A 153 2.67 -7.19 -2.33
C GLY A 153 4.05 -6.58 -2.14
N ARG A 154 4.11 -5.25 -2.19
CA ARG A 154 5.19 -4.41 -1.64
C ARG A 154 6.61 -4.95 -1.84
N GLU A 155 7.25 -4.56 -2.93
CA GLU A 155 8.69 -4.37 -2.89
C GLU A 155 9.11 -3.07 -3.54
N ARG A 156 10.12 -2.49 -2.91
CA ARG A 156 10.56 -1.11 -2.98
C ARG A 156 11.23 -0.84 -4.32
N ASN A 157 11.14 0.42 -4.75
CA ASN A 157 11.88 1.09 -5.82
C ASN A 157 13.39 0.79 -5.88
N HIS A 158 13.81 -0.41 -6.26
CA HIS A 158 15.20 -0.74 -6.59
C HIS A 158 15.18 -1.48 -7.91
N GLU A 159 15.19 -0.72 -9.01
CA GLU A 159 15.70 -1.12 -10.33
C GLU A 159 15.32 -0.02 -11.33
N ILE A 160 15.96 1.13 -11.19
CA ILE A 160 16.17 2.02 -12.33
C ILE A 160 17.67 2.30 -12.33
N TYR A 161 18.36 1.62 -13.25
CA TYR A 161 19.69 1.99 -13.70
C TYR A 161 19.59 3.36 -14.39
N GLU A 162 19.62 4.43 -13.61
CA GLU A 162 19.96 5.76 -14.10
C GLU A 162 21.29 6.18 -13.48
N THR A 163 22.30 6.15 -14.35
CA THR A 163 23.57 6.87 -14.32
C THR A 163 23.37 8.37 -14.03
N ARG A 164 22.96 8.71 -12.81
CA ARG A 164 23.08 10.07 -12.27
C ARG A 164 24.31 10.12 -11.39
N LEU A 165 25.31 10.88 -11.84
CA LEU A 165 26.44 11.33 -11.02
C LEU A 165 25.90 11.89 -9.69
N GLN A 166 26.04 11.11 -8.62
CA GLN A 166 25.70 11.58 -7.28
C GLN A 166 26.69 12.68 -6.91
N LEU A 167 26.28 13.94 -7.09
CA LEU A 167 27.00 15.10 -6.56
C LEU A 167 27.25 14.88 -5.05
N PRO A 168 28.45 15.18 -4.53
CA PRO A 168 28.78 14.97 -3.13
C PRO A 168 27.78 15.71 -2.25
N ARG A 169 27.12 14.97 -1.34
CA ARG A 169 26.13 15.53 -0.41
C ARG A 169 26.76 16.69 0.36
N LYS A 170 26.11 17.87 0.30
CA LYS A 170 26.53 19.08 1.01
C LYS A 170 26.74 18.76 2.50
N GLN A 171 27.98 18.89 2.95
CA GLN A 171 28.35 18.74 4.35
C GLN A 171 27.59 19.77 5.20
N GLY A 172 26.84 19.31 6.19
CA GLY A 172 26.05 20.19 7.07
C GLY A 172 26.93 21.25 7.75
N ARG A 173 26.44 22.50 7.76
CA ARG A 173 27.12 23.68 8.32
C ARG A 173 27.48 23.46 9.80
N LEU A 174 28.76 23.62 10.13
CA LEU A 174 29.27 23.62 11.52
C LEU A 174 28.57 24.71 12.32
N ARG A 175 28.19 24.41 13.56
CA ARG A 175 27.61 25.37 14.50
C ARG A 175 28.66 25.73 15.54
N ARG A 176 28.60 26.98 16.02
CA ARG A 176 29.49 27.49 17.06
C ARG A 176 28.79 27.30 18.41
N ALA A 177 29.47 26.64 19.35
CA ALA A 177 29.06 26.61 20.76
C ALA A 177 29.40 27.95 21.44
N GLU A 178 28.83 28.17 22.62
CA GLU A 178 28.99 29.40 23.41
C GLU A 178 30.44 29.61 23.88
N ASP A 179 31.22 28.53 23.97
CA ASP A 179 32.65 28.51 24.24
C ASP A 179 33.52 28.81 23.00
N GLY A 180 32.89 29.08 21.85
CA GLY A 180 33.56 29.36 20.58
C GLY A 180 33.98 28.12 19.79
N THR A 181 33.78 26.91 20.32
CA THR A 181 34.16 25.67 19.62
C THR A 181 33.17 25.36 18.50
N LEU A 182 33.69 24.84 17.38
CA LEU A 182 32.87 24.42 16.24
C LEU A 182 32.57 22.93 16.36
N TYR A 183 31.29 22.58 16.48
CA TYR A 183 30.87 21.18 16.57
C TYR A 183 29.79 20.83 15.55
N ARG A 184 29.70 19.54 15.26
CA ARG A 184 28.69 18.97 14.37
C ARG A 184 27.59 18.35 15.20
N LYS A 185 26.34 18.76 14.97
CA LYS A 185 25.19 18.18 15.69
C LYS A 185 24.99 16.73 15.23
N GLU A 186 25.41 15.76 16.06
CA GLU A 186 25.17 14.35 15.81
C GLU A 186 23.67 14.04 15.94
N LYS A 187 23.06 13.51 14.87
CA LYS A 187 21.62 13.23 14.81
C LYS A 187 21.18 12.08 15.73
N HIS A 188 22.10 11.27 16.27
CA HIS A 188 21.76 10.06 16.99
C HIS A 188 21.66 10.20 18.52
N THR A 189 22.19 11.29 19.11
CA THR A 189 22.20 11.47 20.57
C THR A 189 20.96 12.19 21.11
N ASP A 190 20.25 12.94 20.26
CA ASP A 190 19.15 13.84 20.67
C ASP A 190 17.81 13.11 20.94
N LYS A 191 17.68 11.83 20.58
CA LYS A 191 16.45 11.05 20.83
C LYS A 191 16.32 10.52 22.26
N ARG A 192 17.40 10.50 23.05
CA ARG A 192 17.37 9.95 24.43
C ARG A 192 17.12 10.99 25.53
N ARG A 193 17.28 12.29 25.27
CA ARG A 193 17.14 13.35 26.30
C ARG A 193 15.75 13.93 26.49
N LYS A 194 14.75 13.57 25.67
CA LYS A 194 13.38 14.11 25.79
C LYS A 194 12.46 13.36 26.77
N VAL A 195 12.98 12.42 27.56
CA VAL A 195 12.17 11.61 28.50
C VAL A 195 12.32 12.04 29.97
N SER A 196 13.24 12.97 30.27
CA SER A 196 13.47 13.46 31.64
C SER A 196 13.29 14.98 31.68
N ASP A 197 12.05 15.45 31.71
CA ASP A 197 11.62 16.70 32.36
C ASP A 197 10.16 17.00 31.99
N SER A 198 9.24 16.50 32.81
CA SER A 198 7.93 17.10 33.05
C SER A 198 7.29 16.39 34.25
N VAL A 199 7.68 16.86 35.43
CA VAL A 199 6.92 16.69 36.67
C VAL A 199 5.85 17.80 36.69
N GLU A 200 4.68 17.46 37.22
CA GLU A 200 3.51 18.32 37.51
C GLU A 200 2.54 18.66 36.37
N ARG A 201 1.60 17.73 36.12
CA ARG A 201 0.16 18.06 36.22
C ARG A 201 -0.68 16.82 36.51
N SER A 202 -1.45 16.97 37.58
CA SER A 202 -2.34 16.00 38.22
C SER A 202 -3.58 15.69 37.36
N THR A 203 -3.91 14.41 37.14
CA THR A 203 -5.25 13.82 37.35
C THR A 203 -5.26 12.30 37.03
N PRO A 204 -6.16 11.51 37.66
CA PRO A 204 -5.94 10.09 37.93
C PRO A 204 -6.69 9.16 36.96
N GLY A 205 -6.12 7.99 36.69
CA GLY A 205 -6.89 6.93 36.03
C GLY A 205 -6.11 5.71 35.55
N ARG A 206 -6.22 4.63 36.34
CA ARG A 206 -6.23 3.22 35.91
C ARG A 206 -4.90 2.46 35.71
N ARG A 207 -4.59 1.73 36.80
CA ARG A 207 -4.09 0.34 36.89
C ARG A 207 -2.66 0.03 36.41
N VAL A 208 -1.76 0.14 37.38
CA VAL A 208 -0.49 -0.59 37.46
C VAL A 208 -0.76 -1.95 38.15
N ASN A 209 -0.41 -3.06 37.50
CA ASN A 209 -0.22 -4.34 38.19
C ASN A 209 1.22 -4.38 38.69
N ARG A 210 1.42 -4.01 39.96
CA ARG A 210 2.70 -4.12 40.67
C ARG A 210 2.67 -5.41 41.49
N ALA A 211 3.56 -6.34 41.16
CA ALA A 211 3.87 -7.48 42.02
C ALA A 211 4.58 -6.96 43.28
N ILE A 212 4.08 -7.37 44.44
CA ILE A 212 4.71 -7.16 45.75
C ILE A 212 5.12 -8.55 46.24
N GLN A 213 6.42 -8.75 46.42
CA GLN A 213 6.98 -9.79 47.28
C GLN A 213 6.94 -9.28 48.72
N SER A 214 6.46 -10.11 49.65
CA SER A 214 6.53 -9.89 51.09
C SER A 214 7.04 -11.17 51.74
N ASP A 215 8.00 -10.98 52.63
CA ASP A 215 8.78 -11.94 53.40
C ASP A 215 8.11 -12.27 54.76
N GLU A 216 8.37 -13.50 55.24
CA GLU A 216 8.43 -14.02 56.64
C GLU A 216 7.14 -13.98 57.52
N ASP A 217 6.74 -14.96 58.35
CA ASP A 217 7.37 -16.17 58.94
C ASP A 217 6.31 -17.19 59.47
N GLU A 218 6.77 -18.44 59.64
CA GLU A 218 6.33 -19.62 60.45
C GLU A 218 4.85 -19.86 60.89
N ILE A 219 4.35 -21.09 60.65
CA ILE A 219 4.09 -22.18 61.64
C ILE A 219 3.25 -23.33 61.01
N LYS A 220 3.85 -24.54 61.05
CA LYS A 220 3.36 -25.92 61.16
C LYS A 220 2.05 -26.44 60.49
N GLU A 221 2.30 -27.61 59.88
CA GLU A 221 1.51 -28.86 59.90
C GLU A 221 0.52 -29.18 58.75
N LEU A 222 0.96 -30.18 57.97
CA LEU A 222 0.19 -31.34 57.50
C LEU A 222 -1.11 -31.07 56.74
N ARG A 223 -1.05 -31.14 55.40
CA ARG A 223 -1.88 -32.08 54.62
C ARG A 223 -1.42 -32.20 53.17
N THR A 224 -1.07 -33.43 52.85
CA THR A 224 -0.95 -34.07 51.54
C THR A 224 -2.19 -33.85 50.67
N GLY A 225 -1.99 -33.43 49.41
CA GLY A 225 -3.06 -33.38 48.39
C GLY A 225 -2.52 -32.96 47.02
N PRO A 226 -2.87 -33.66 45.92
CA PRO A 226 -2.01 -33.79 44.75
C PRO A 226 -2.10 -32.62 43.77
N VAL A 227 -0.94 -32.24 43.24
CA VAL A 227 -0.74 -31.31 42.13
C VAL A 227 -1.34 -31.91 40.87
N ARG A 228 -2.49 -31.37 40.42
CA ARG A 228 -3.00 -31.62 39.07
C ARG A 228 -2.08 -30.94 38.06
N ALA A 229 -1.19 -31.73 37.47
CA ALA A 229 -0.44 -31.37 36.28
C ALA A 229 -1.42 -31.06 35.13
N ARG A 230 -1.48 -29.80 34.69
CA ARG A 230 -2.08 -29.42 33.42
C ARG A 230 -1.10 -29.78 32.30
N PRO A 231 -1.48 -30.61 31.30
CA PRO A 231 -0.64 -30.81 30.14
C PRO A 231 -0.62 -29.54 29.29
N ARG A 232 0.57 -28.93 29.16
CA ARG A 232 0.84 -27.94 28.12
C ARG A 232 0.92 -28.66 26.78
N SER A 233 -0.08 -28.45 25.94
CA SER A 233 -0.04 -28.78 24.51
C SER A 233 0.95 -27.85 23.81
N THR A 234 2.17 -28.32 23.55
CA THR A 234 3.12 -27.71 22.63
C THR A 234 3.45 -28.68 21.51
N LEU A 235 2.60 -28.72 20.48
CA LEU A 235 2.91 -29.31 19.19
C LEU A 235 2.48 -28.33 18.10
N SER A 236 3.31 -27.31 17.88
CA SER A 236 3.38 -26.59 16.61
C SER A 236 4.72 -26.93 16.00
N ALA A 237 4.76 -28.04 15.28
CA ALA A 237 5.88 -28.41 14.42
C ALA A 237 5.82 -27.56 13.15
N THR A 238 6.30 -26.32 13.23
CA THR A 238 6.74 -25.60 12.04
C THR A 238 8.13 -26.10 11.68
N PRO A 239 8.35 -26.67 10.49
CA PRO A 239 9.70 -26.99 10.05
C PRO A 239 10.48 -25.67 9.93
N GLY A 240 11.46 -25.51 10.81
CA GLY A 240 12.38 -24.39 10.76
C GLY A 240 13.13 -24.44 9.44
N ALA A 241 12.94 -23.41 8.61
CA ALA A 241 13.79 -23.14 7.47
C ALA A 241 15.17 -22.71 7.98
N LEU A 242 15.98 -23.69 8.39
CA LEU A 242 17.43 -23.56 8.51
C LEU A 242 18.05 -23.88 7.15
N ALA A 243 17.69 -23.11 6.13
CA ALA A 243 18.56 -22.93 4.98
C ALA A 243 19.45 -21.74 5.33
N ARG A 244 20.55 -22.01 6.03
CA ARG A 244 21.70 -21.11 6.01
C ARG A 244 22.17 -21.07 4.57
N SER A 245 21.74 -20.05 3.84
CA SER A 245 22.34 -19.69 2.58
C SER A 245 23.73 -19.14 2.91
N ASP A 246 24.72 -20.04 2.97
CA ASP A 246 26.14 -19.69 2.82
C ASP A 246 26.35 -19.21 1.38
N ILE A 247 25.76 -18.06 1.03
CA ILE A 247 26.10 -17.27 -0.16
C ILE A 247 27.22 -16.34 0.27
N ALA A 248 28.32 -16.96 0.69
CA ALA A 248 29.64 -16.37 0.63
C ALA A 248 30.44 -17.27 -0.33
N GLU A 249 29.87 -17.50 -1.52
CA GLU A 249 30.62 -18.05 -2.63
C GLU A 249 31.72 -17.04 -2.92
N ALA A 250 32.95 -17.48 -2.68
CA ALA A 250 34.13 -16.67 -2.76
C ALA A 250 34.11 -15.93 -4.10
N VAL A 251 34.11 -14.59 -4.06
CA VAL A 251 34.39 -13.76 -5.23
C VAL A 251 35.76 -14.21 -5.71
N SER A 252 35.77 -15.10 -6.70
CA SER A 252 37.00 -15.61 -7.30
C SER A 252 37.71 -14.40 -7.86
N MET A 253 38.78 -13.98 -7.20
CA MET A 253 39.65 -12.89 -7.64
C MET A 253 40.51 -13.37 -8.82
N SER A 254 39.86 -13.87 -9.88
CA SER A 254 40.50 -14.19 -11.14
C SER A 254 41.13 -12.92 -11.70
N LYS A 255 42.37 -13.00 -12.18
CA LYS A 255 43.10 -11.88 -12.80
C LYS A 255 42.65 -11.60 -14.25
N GLU A 256 41.53 -12.17 -14.65
CA GLU A 256 40.99 -12.02 -16.01
C GLU A 256 40.39 -10.63 -16.22
N PRO A 257 40.42 -10.11 -17.46
CA PRO A 257 39.83 -8.81 -17.76
C PRO A 257 38.32 -8.81 -17.44
N LEU A 258 37.81 -7.68 -16.96
CA LEU A 258 36.44 -7.53 -16.47
C LEU A 258 35.37 -7.95 -17.49
N ASP A 259 35.64 -7.75 -18.78
CA ASP A 259 34.71 -8.13 -19.85
C ASP A 259 34.52 -9.65 -19.93
N VAL A 260 35.59 -10.43 -19.69
CA VAL A 260 35.52 -11.90 -19.68
C VAL A 260 34.76 -12.39 -18.46
N GLN A 261 34.97 -11.77 -17.29
CA GLN A 261 34.22 -12.10 -16.07
C GLN A 261 32.73 -11.80 -16.21
N LYS A 262 32.38 -10.70 -16.88
CA LYS A 262 31.00 -10.34 -17.17
C LYS A 262 30.34 -11.37 -18.07
N LEU A 263 31.00 -11.77 -19.17
CA LEU A 263 30.48 -12.79 -20.08
C LEU A 263 30.34 -14.15 -19.39
N GLN A 264 31.27 -14.51 -18.52
CA GLN A 264 31.18 -15.75 -17.75
C GLN A 264 29.99 -15.74 -16.77
N ALA A 265 29.78 -14.63 -16.06
CA ALA A 265 28.61 -14.48 -15.18
C ALA A 265 27.28 -14.54 -15.96
N GLU A 266 27.22 -13.91 -17.14
CA GLU A 266 26.05 -13.98 -18.02
C GLU A 266 25.78 -15.42 -18.50
N LEU A 267 26.82 -16.18 -18.85
CA LEU A 267 26.70 -17.59 -19.21
C LEU A 267 26.21 -18.45 -18.03
N GLU A 268 26.75 -18.24 -16.84
CA GLU A 268 26.34 -18.97 -15.63
C GLU A 268 24.86 -18.73 -15.31
N VAL A 269 24.38 -17.49 -15.46
CA VAL A 269 22.95 -17.15 -15.30
C VAL A 269 22.11 -17.85 -16.35
N ALA A 270 22.50 -17.78 -17.63
CA ALA A 270 21.76 -18.44 -18.71
C ALA A 270 21.68 -19.97 -18.53
N GLU A 271 22.76 -20.60 -18.06
CA GLU A 271 22.75 -22.03 -17.74
C GLU A 271 21.85 -22.38 -16.55
N ALA A 272 21.84 -21.53 -15.51
CA ALA A 272 20.99 -21.71 -14.35
C ALA A 272 19.51 -21.60 -14.73
N GLU A 273 19.16 -20.61 -15.56
CA GLU A 273 17.80 -20.42 -16.08
C GLU A 273 17.36 -21.61 -16.94
N LEU A 274 18.23 -22.09 -17.82
CA LEU A 274 17.95 -23.26 -18.65
C LEU A 274 17.73 -24.52 -17.80
N LYS A 275 18.55 -24.73 -16.75
CA LYS A 275 18.35 -25.83 -15.78
C LYS A 275 17.02 -25.69 -15.04
N ALA A 276 16.67 -24.49 -14.58
CA ALA A 276 15.40 -24.22 -13.91
C ALA A 276 14.20 -24.48 -14.83
N ALA A 277 14.27 -24.06 -16.10
CA ALA A 277 13.24 -24.31 -17.10
C ALA A 277 13.04 -25.81 -17.36
N ARG A 278 14.13 -26.57 -17.48
CA ARG A 278 14.07 -28.05 -17.63
C ARG A 278 13.40 -28.72 -16.44
N LEU A 279 13.74 -28.31 -15.22
CA LEU A 279 13.10 -28.86 -14.01
C LEU A 279 11.61 -28.52 -13.94
N LYS A 280 11.23 -27.29 -14.29
CA LYS A 280 9.82 -26.88 -14.35
C LYS A 280 9.04 -27.70 -15.38
N TYR A 281 9.64 -27.96 -16.54
CA TYR A 281 9.03 -28.79 -17.58
C TYR A 281 8.84 -30.24 -17.11
N GLN A 282 9.84 -30.85 -16.49
CA GLN A 282 9.72 -32.19 -15.90
C GLN A 282 8.63 -32.26 -14.83
N TYR A 283 8.50 -31.23 -13.99
CA TYR A 283 7.44 -31.15 -12.99
C TYR A 283 6.05 -31.10 -13.63
N ILE A 284 5.86 -30.29 -14.68
CA ILE A 284 4.59 -30.22 -15.41
C ILE A 284 4.25 -31.58 -16.03
N GLN A 285 5.21 -32.24 -16.69
CA GLN A 285 5.00 -33.57 -17.26
C GLN A 285 4.63 -34.61 -16.18
N ALA A 286 5.29 -34.59 -15.03
CA ALA A 286 4.98 -35.49 -13.92
C ALA A 286 3.56 -35.23 -13.37
N LYS A 287 3.15 -33.96 -13.30
CA LYS A 287 1.79 -33.58 -12.85
C LYS A 287 0.73 -34.07 -13.83
N GLU A 288 0.93 -33.86 -15.14
CA GLU A 288 0.01 -34.35 -16.18
C GLU A 288 -0.10 -35.88 -16.18
N ALA A 289 1.01 -36.59 -16.00
CA ALA A 289 1.02 -38.05 -15.90
C ALA A 289 0.25 -38.54 -14.66
N ALA A 290 0.38 -37.85 -13.52
CA ALA A 290 -0.37 -38.16 -12.30
C ALA A 290 -1.89 -37.93 -12.48
N GLU A 291 -2.29 -36.84 -13.15
CA GLU A 291 -3.70 -36.56 -13.45
C GLU A 291 -4.32 -37.62 -14.38
N ARG A 292 -3.59 -38.05 -15.42
CA ARG A 292 -4.05 -39.14 -16.32
C ARG A 292 -4.19 -40.49 -15.60
N ASN A 293 -3.22 -40.85 -14.76
CA ASN A 293 -3.26 -42.10 -13.99
C ASN A 293 -4.33 -42.07 -12.87
N GLY A 294 -4.65 -40.88 -12.34
CA GLY A 294 -5.73 -40.69 -11.39
C GLY A 294 -7.11 -40.85 -12.02
N ALA A 295 -7.30 -40.37 -13.25
CA ALA A 295 -8.55 -40.51 -13.99
C ALA A 295 -8.85 -41.96 -14.39
N GLN A 296 -7.84 -42.79 -14.65
CA GLN A 296 -8.01 -44.21 -15.02
C GLN A 296 -8.31 -45.16 -13.84
N LYS A 297 -8.22 -44.70 -12.59
CA LYS A 297 -8.49 -45.53 -11.39
C LYS A 297 -9.93 -45.42 -10.88
N VAL A 298 -10.80 -44.70 -11.59
CA VAL A 298 -12.19 -44.42 -11.18
C VAL A 298 -13.22 -45.26 -11.98
N ASP A 299 -12.76 -46.13 -12.88
CA ASP A 299 -13.56 -47.19 -13.51
C ASP A 299 -13.21 -48.57 -12.91
#